data_AF-A0A959VL68-F1
#
_entry.id   AF-A0A959VL68-F1
#
_cell.length_a   1.000
_cell.length_b   1.000
_cell.length_c   1.000
_cell.angle_alpha   90.00
_cell.angle_beta   90.00
_cell.angle_gamma   90.00
#
_symmetry.space_group_name_H-M   'P 1'
#
loop_
_entity.id
_entity.type
_entity.pdbx_description
1 polymer ?
#
loop_
_entity_poly.entity_id
_entity_poly.type
_entity_poly.pdbx_seq_one_letter_code
_entity_poly.pdbx_strand_id
1 'polypeptide(L)' 'MRVNTLSRKDAAAMLGISVSSLDRLCKHGKIAFVSVTDRRRVFRLEDIEAYLAQEVVPPKN' A
#
# COMPACT_ATOMS: atom_id res chain seq x y z
N MET A 1 6.21 -10.04 17.37
CA MET A 1 5.26 -9.62 16.32
C MET A 1 5.78 -10.12 14.99
N ARG A 2 5.02 -10.96 14.25
CA ARG A 2 5.38 -11.32 12.87
C ARG A 2 5.03 -10.12 12.00
N VAL A 3 6.01 -9.55 11.30
CA VAL A 3 5.75 -8.48 10.35
C VAL A 3 5.24 -9.14 9.07
N ASN A 4 3.93 -9.13 8.85
CA ASN A 4 3.34 -9.58 7.59
C ASN A 4 3.59 -8.50 6.54
N THR A 5 4.59 -8.71 5.69
CA THR A 5 4.90 -7.83 4.57
C THR A 5 4.30 -8.36 3.28
N LEU A 6 3.61 -7.50 2.53
CA LEU A 6 3.02 -7.76 1.24
C LEU A 6 3.94 -7.30 0.10
N SER A 7 3.86 -7.98 -1.03
CA SER A 7 4.48 -7.49 -2.27
C SER A 7 3.67 -6.35 -2.88
N ARG A 8 4.25 -5.62 -3.84
CA ARG A 8 3.53 -4.59 -4.62
C ARG A 8 2.22 -5.10 -5.22
N LYS A 9 2.23 -6.34 -5.73
CA LYS A 9 1.05 -6.92 -6.38
C LYS A 9 -0.02 -7.26 -5.35
N ASP A 10 0.36 -7.86 -4.23
CA ASP A 10 -0.59 -8.23 -3.19
C ASP A 10 -1.19 -7.01 -2.51
N ALA A 11 -0.38 -5.98 -2.24
CA ALA A 11 -0.84 -4.71 -1.69
C ALA A 11 -1.83 -4.01 -2.64
N ALA A 12 -1.53 -3.99 -3.95
CA ALA A 12 -2.44 -3.43 -4.94
C ALA A 12 -3.76 -4.22 -5.03
N ALA A 13 -3.69 -5.56 -4.98
CA ALA A 13 -4.86 -6.44 -5.00
C ALA A 13 -5.74 -6.25 -3.76
N MET A 14 -5.13 -6.10 -2.57
CA MET A 14 -5.83 -5.80 -1.32
C MET A 14 -6.57 -4.46 -1.37
N LEU A 15 -5.96 -3.45 -1.97
CA LEU A 15 -6.56 -2.13 -2.15
C LEU A 15 -7.58 -2.07 -3.32
N GLY A 16 -7.65 -3.11 -4.16
CA GLY A 16 -8.48 -3.09 -5.35
C GLY A 16 -8.02 -2.08 -6.42
N ILE A 17 -6.76 -1.66 -6.40
CA ILE A 17 -6.19 -0.66 -7.32
C ILE A 17 -5.12 -1.26 -8.23
N SER A 18 -4.75 -0.53 -9.28
CA SER A 18 -3.60 -0.91 -10.10
C SER A 18 -2.27 -0.68 -9.36
N VAL A 19 -1.24 -1.47 -9.72
CA VAL A 19 0.11 -1.30 -9.16
C VAL A 19 0.67 0.11 -9.45
N SER A 20 0.34 0.67 -10.61
CA SER A 20 0.70 2.05 -10.97
C SER A 20 0.02 3.10 -10.09
N SER A 21 -1.25 2.89 -9.71
CA SER A 21 -1.93 3.73 -8.72
C SER A 21 -1.30 3.59 -7.33
N LEU A 22 -0.94 2.38 -6.92
CA LEU A 22 -0.20 2.15 -5.67
C LEU A 22 1.14 2.90 -5.66
N ASP A 23 1.93 2.81 -6.73
CA ASP A 23 3.20 3.52 -6.85
C ASP A 23 3.00 5.05 -6.81
N ARG A 24 1.89 5.56 -7.36
CA ARG A 24 1.52 6.97 -7.26
C ARG A 24 1.20 7.37 -5.82
N LEU A 25 0.42 6.58 -5.09
CA LEU A 25 0.13 6.81 -3.66
C LEU A 25 1.42 6.82 -2.82
N CYS A 26 2.34 5.89 -3.09
CA CYS A 26 3.66 5.86 -2.45
C CYS A 26 4.46 7.14 -2.75
N LYS A 27 4.47 7.59 -4.01
CA LYS A 27 5.16 8.81 -4.42
C LYS A 27 4.59 10.06 -3.75
N HIS A 28 3.28 10.08 -3.50
CA HIS A 28 2.62 11.16 -2.76
C HIS A 28 2.72 11.00 -1.24
N GLY A 29 3.42 9.98 -0.73
CA GLY A 29 3.59 9.75 0.71
C GLY A 29 2.31 9.31 1.43
N LYS A 30 1.33 8.79 0.69
CA LYS A 30 0.04 8.33 1.23
C LYS A 30 0.13 6.93 1.85
N ILE A 31 1.01 6.10 1.33
CA ILE A 31 1.24 4.73 1.81
C ILE A 31 2.73 4.57 2.07
N ALA A 32 3.07 4.09 3.27
CA ALA A 32 4.43 3.76 3.65
C ALA A 32 4.87 2.45 2.98
N PHE A 33 6.14 2.37 2.63
CA PHE A 33 6.75 1.14 2.11
C PHE A 33 8.14 0.96 2.69
N VAL A 34 8.55 -0.29 2.81
CA VAL A 34 9.90 -0.67 3.22
C VAL A 34 10.65 -1.13 1.97
N SER A 35 11.79 -0.49 1.69
CA SER A 35 12.70 -0.95 0.63
C SER A 35 13.54 -2.11 1.16
N VAL A 36 13.35 -3.31 0.63
CA VAL A 36 14.15 -4.50 0.97
C VAL A 36 15.43 -4.54 0.12
N THR A 37 15.32 -4.11 -1.13
CA THR A 37 16.45 -3.88 -2.05
C THR A 37 16.17 -2.68 -2.93
N ASP A 38 17.16 -2.21 -3.69
CA ASP A 38 17.07 -1.07 -4.61
C ASP A 38 15.84 -1.10 -5.54
N ARG A 39 15.36 -2.31 -5.89
CA ARG A 39 14.19 -2.51 -6.77
C ARG A 39 13.00 -3.18 -6.09
N ARG A 40 13.14 -3.69 -4.87
CA ARG A 40 12.07 -4.44 -4.20
C ARG A 40 11.54 -3.67 -3.00
N ARG A 41 10.32 -3.16 -3.19
CA ARG A 41 9.50 -2.54 -2.13
C ARG A 41 8.54 -3.58 -1.58
N VAL A 42 8.41 -3.61 -0.26
CA VAL A 42 7.39 -4.38 0.45
C VAL A 42 6.56 -3.44 1.31
N PHE A 43 5.30 -3.79 1.49
CA PHE A 43 4.33 -3.01 2.24
C PHE A 43 4.01 -3.75 3.52
N ARG A 44 3.88 -3.05 4.64
CA ARG A 44 3.37 -3.71 5.83
C ARG A 44 1.87 -3.83 5.70
N LEU A 45 1.33 -4.98 6.09
CA LEU A 45 -0.11 -5.18 6.10
C LEU A 45 -0.83 -4.09 6.92
N GLU A 46 -0.26 -3.73 8.08
CA GLU A 46 -0.78 -2.68 8.97
C GLU A 46 -0.93 -1.32 8.27
N ASP A 47 0.02 -0.94 7.42
CA ASP A 47 -0.02 0.35 6.70
C ASP A 47 -1.12 0.34 5.63
N ILE A 48 -1.31 -0.81 4.96
CA ILE A 48 -2.35 -0.99 3.94
C ILE A 48 -3.74 -0.99 4.58
N GLU A 49 -3.90 -1.69 5.71
CA GLU A 49 -5.14 -1.72 6.48
C GLU A 49 -5.47 -0.34 7.07
N ALA A 50 -4.46 0.38 7.59
CA ALA A 50 -4.63 1.75 8.07
C ALA A 50 -5.08 2.69 6.95
N TYR A 51 -4.52 2.57 5.76
CA TYR A 51 -4.93 3.34 4.59
C TYR A 51 -6.38 3.01 4.18
N LEU A 52 -6.75 1.73 4.12
CA LEU A 52 -8.12 1.30 3.85
C LEU A 52 -9.10 1.87 4.88
N ALA A 53 -8.75 1.78 6.17
CA ALA A 53 -9.57 2.29 7.25
C ALA A 53 -9.76 3.82 7.17
N GLN A 54 -8.74 4.56 6.70
CA GLN A 54 -8.85 6.00 6.44
C GLN A 54 -9.68 6.34 5.20
N GLU A 55 -9.64 5.50 4.16
CA GLU A 55 -10.40 5.67 2.91
C GLU A 55 -11.87 5.22 2.98
N VAL A 56 -12.35 4.62 4.08
CA VAL A 56 -13.78 4.28 4.29
C VAL A 56 -14.69 5.52 4.29
N VAL A 57 -14.14 6.74 4.20
CA VAL A 57 -14.89 7.92 3.75
C VAL A 57 -14.70 8.05 2.23
N PRO A 58 -15.61 7.52 1.39
CA PRO A 58 -15.43 7.56 -0.05
C PRO A 58 -15.37 9.02 -0.53
N PRO A 59 -14.43 9.39 -1.42
CA PRO A 59 -14.58 10.60 -2.20
C PRO A 59 -15.80 10.41 -3.10
N LYS A 60 -16.89 11.09 -2.72
CA LYS A 60 -18.08 11.29 -3.54
C LYS A 60 -17.64 11.79 -4.91
N ASN A 61 -17.84 10.96 -5.94
CA ASN A 61 -17.82 11.41 -7.33
C ASN A 61 -19.08 10.92 -8.02
#